data_AF-A0A821ZJ54-F1
#
_entry.id   AF-A0A821ZJ54-F1
#
_cell.length_a   1.000
_cell.length_b   1.000
_cell.length_c   1.000
_cell.angle_alpha   90.00
_cell.angle_beta   90.00
_cell.angle_gamma   90.00
#
_symmetry.space_group_name_H-M   'P 1'
#
loop_
_entity.id
_entity.type
_entity.pdbx_description
1 polymer ?
#
loop_
_entity_poly.entity_id
_entity_poly.type
_entity_poly.pdbx_seq_one_letter_code
_entity_poly.pdbx_strand_id
1 'polypeptide(L)'
;MEQPVSDIPNNTDEDELAQESNQNSQEPINIHEESSDFQTTLINEQEDEILPPKPKLQPIIAPDMFPPPLVTCDNPEDYPESYRKNSKKEELILTFVENFRRQYHYIYRDRKPIFLNPLNECGVPKFVCTTIQPTMLAFSQLFQWNLAADFIADHLNYELLEPAHELPKTLWSPTKVLADQRGNCFDYANLLCSLLIGAGYDAYVVSGYATREICYMDTTRLPNPYVKKKHEERVEQMKTQTKKYTVKPSKDLTSKYDAYMHQRRLDQIQAEKDRHQEEENRRIA
;
A
#
# COMPACT_ATOMS: atom_id res chain seq x y z
N MET A 1 43.54 67.43 -0.41
CA MET A 1 44.05 67.09 -1.74
C MET A 1 42.93 66.32 -2.42
N GLU A 2 41.89 67.01 -2.85
CA GLU A 2 41.77 67.86 -4.05
C GLU A 2 40.89 67.10 -5.06
N GLN A 3 39.67 67.63 -5.21
CA GLN A 3 38.75 67.53 -6.36
C GLN A 3 39.48 68.02 -7.66
N PRO A 4 38.91 67.98 -8.91
CA PRO A 4 37.49 68.13 -9.33
C PRO A 4 37.04 67.30 -10.57
N VAL A 5 35.73 67.07 -10.80
CA VAL A 5 34.66 67.83 -11.54
C VAL A 5 34.86 67.92 -13.07
N SER A 6 33.71 67.81 -13.77
CA SER A 6 33.39 68.25 -15.16
C SER A 6 33.42 67.14 -16.22
N ASP A 7 32.50 66.96 -17.17
CA ASP A 7 31.32 67.69 -17.68
C ASP A 7 30.38 66.72 -18.46
N ILE A 8 29.11 67.12 -18.62
CA ILE A 8 28.10 66.52 -19.52
C ILE A 8 28.17 67.22 -20.89
N PRO A 9 27.90 66.53 -22.02
CA PRO A 9 26.75 66.91 -22.87
C PRO A 9 25.99 65.66 -23.36
N ASN A 10 24.66 65.53 -23.22
CA ASN A 10 23.58 66.14 -24.01
C ASN A 10 23.71 66.00 -25.55
N ASN A 11 22.91 65.10 -26.14
CA ASN A 11 22.00 65.39 -27.25
C ASN A 11 20.99 64.22 -27.39
N THR A 12 19.68 64.40 -27.13
CA THR A 12 18.58 64.72 -28.10
C THR A 12 18.45 63.66 -29.19
N ASP A 13 17.31 63.01 -29.45
CA ASP A 13 15.92 63.50 -29.63
C ASP A 13 14.92 62.38 -29.20
N GLU A 14 13.85 62.65 -28.44
CA GLU A 14 12.48 62.99 -28.91
C GLU A 14 11.97 62.03 -29.99
N ASP A 15 11.09 61.09 -29.63
CA ASP A 15 9.61 61.20 -29.69
C ASP A 15 9.05 61.28 -31.14
N GLU A 16 8.08 60.39 -31.37
CA GLU A 16 6.90 60.53 -32.24
C GLU A 16 6.67 59.49 -33.35
N LEU A 17 5.49 58.86 -33.19
CA LEU A 17 4.46 58.50 -34.16
C LEU A 17 4.86 57.60 -35.34
N ALA A 18 4.37 56.35 -35.35
CA ALA A 18 3.02 55.97 -35.80
C ALA A 18 2.84 56.01 -37.33
N GLN A 19 2.55 54.83 -37.90
CA GLN A 19 1.64 54.56 -39.03
C GLN A 19 1.75 53.05 -39.33
N GLU A 20 0.86 52.23 -38.80
CA GLU A 20 -0.41 51.80 -39.42
C GLU A 20 -0.26 51.12 -40.79
N SER A 21 -0.63 49.84 -40.85
CA SER A 21 -1.58 49.37 -41.88
C SER A 21 -2.20 48.03 -41.50
N ASN A 22 -3.40 48.16 -40.92
CA ASN A 22 -4.62 47.36 -41.10
C ASN A 22 -4.60 46.16 -42.06
N GLN A 23 -5.18 45.05 -41.57
CA GLN A 23 -6.34 44.31 -42.14
C GLN A 23 -6.59 43.08 -41.24
N ASN A 24 -7.78 42.69 -40.77
CA ASN A 24 -9.14 43.22 -40.88
C ASN A 24 -10.01 42.45 -39.84
N SER A 25 -10.77 43.21 -39.02
CA SER A 25 -12.15 43.02 -38.54
C SER A 25 -12.70 41.60 -38.25
N GLN A 26 -13.00 41.22 -36.99
CA GLN A 26 -14.21 41.53 -36.18
C GLN A 26 -15.44 40.68 -36.58
N GLU A 27 -16.31 40.11 -35.74
CA GLU A 27 -16.57 40.06 -34.28
C GLU A 27 -17.83 39.11 -34.12
N PRO A 28 -18.66 39.13 -33.06
CA PRO A 28 -18.67 38.19 -31.93
C PRO A 28 -19.98 37.35 -31.89
N ILE A 29 -20.13 36.44 -30.90
CA ILE A 29 -21.44 35.81 -30.63
C ILE A 29 -21.83 36.07 -29.17
N ASN A 30 -22.96 36.76 -29.05
CA ASN A 30 -23.68 37.11 -27.82
C ASN A 30 -24.71 36.02 -27.51
N ILE A 31 -24.93 35.71 -26.24
CA ILE A 31 -25.87 34.68 -25.76
C ILE A 31 -26.92 35.37 -24.91
N HIS A 32 -28.19 35.31 -25.33
CA HIS A 32 -29.45 35.43 -24.58
C HIS A 32 -30.57 35.11 -25.61
N GLU A 33 -31.65 34.37 -25.36
CA GLU A 33 -32.55 34.33 -24.21
C GLU A 33 -33.56 33.16 -24.35
N GLU A 34 -34.14 32.78 -23.20
CA GLU A 34 -35.52 32.30 -22.99
C GLU A 34 -36.02 30.87 -23.31
N SER A 35 -36.95 30.51 -22.43
CA SER A 35 -37.61 29.24 -22.08
C SER A 35 -38.81 28.85 -22.94
N SER A 36 -39.09 27.54 -23.07
CA SER A 36 -40.47 27.00 -23.03
C SER A 36 -40.52 25.46 -23.15
N ASP A 37 -41.17 24.84 -22.16
CA ASP A 37 -42.18 23.77 -22.21
C ASP A 37 -42.04 22.47 -23.03
N PHE A 38 -42.20 21.37 -22.27
CA PHE A 38 -42.86 20.09 -22.54
C PHE A 38 -43.52 19.86 -23.91
N GLN A 39 -43.13 18.77 -24.59
CA GLN A 39 -44.10 17.93 -25.30
C GLN A 39 -43.62 16.47 -25.52
N THR A 40 -44.51 15.56 -25.16
CA THR A 40 -44.45 14.10 -25.25
C THR A 40 -44.71 13.62 -26.68
N THR A 41 -43.90 12.70 -27.20
CA THR A 41 -44.28 11.83 -28.34
C THR A 41 -43.71 10.43 -28.20
N LEU A 42 -44.57 9.53 -27.71
CA LEU A 42 -44.88 8.18 -28.22
C LEU A 42 -43.79 7.43 -29.02
N ILE A 43 -43.31 6.33 -28.44
CA ILE A 43 -42.75 5.19 -29.18
C ILE A 43 -43.56 3.95 -28.81
N ASN A 44 -43.98 3.25 -29.86
CA ASN A 44 -44.98 2.19 -29.91
C ASN A 44 -44.66 0.96 -29.05
N GLU A 45 -45.74 0.41 -28.52
CA GLU A 45 -45.90 -0.92 -27.95
C GLU A 45 -45.59 -2.01 -29.00
N GLN A 46 -44.70 -2.95 -28.64
CA GLN A 46 -44.62 -4.27 -29.26
C GLN A 46 -44.74 -5.32 -28.16
N GLU A 47 -45.54 -6.33 -28.49
CA GLU A 47 -46.29 -7.22 -27.59
C GLU A 47 -45.43 -8.20 -26.79
N ASP A 48 -45.96 -8.52 -25.61
CA ASP A 48 -45.41 -9.41 -24.59
C ASP A 48 -45.24 -10.87 -25.06
N GLU A 49 -43.99 -11.35 -25.08
CA GLU A 49 -43.70 -12.78 -25.02
C GLU A 49 -43.70 -13.22 -23.54
N ILE A 50 -44.81 -13.82 -23.12
CA ILE A 50 -45.09 -14.22 -21.73
C ILE A 50 -44.11 -15.33 -21.30
N LEU A 51 -43.06 -14.95 -20.57
CA LEU A 51 -42.23 -15.88 -19.80
C LEU A 51 -43.04 -16.39 -18.59
N PRO A 52 -43.08 -17.72 -18.30
CA PRO A 52 -43.91 -18.24 -17.22
C PRO A 52 -43.56 -17.64 -15.85
N PRO A 53 -44.54 -17.54 -14.93
CA PRO A 53 -44.36 -16.87 -13.66
C PRO A 53 -43.23 -17.54 -12.85
N LYS A 54 -42.23 -16.73 -12.48
CA LYS A 54 -41.14 -17.17 -11.58
C LYS A 54 -41.78 -17.78 -10.32
N PRO A 55 -41.40 -19.02 -9.93
CA PRO A 55 -41.94 -19.61 -8.72
C PRO A 55 -41.57 -18.71 -7.54
N LYS A 56 -42.54 -18.43 -6.66
CA LYS A 56 -42.30 -17.76 -5.38
C LYS A 56 -41.25 -18.58 -4.63
N LEU A 57 -40.04 -18.03 -4.54
CA LEU A 57 -38.98 -18.59 -3.73
C LEU A 57 -39.50 -18.65 -2.30
N GLN A 58 -39.65 -19.86 -1.77
CA GLN A 58 -39.84 -20.03 -0.34
C GLN A 58 -38.57 -19.50 0.33
N PRO A 59 -38.67 -18.79 1.48
CA PRO A 59 -37.48 -18.45 2.24
C PRO A 59 -36.74 -19.74 2.53
N ILE A 60 -35.49 -19.81 2.07
CA ILE A 60 -34.59 -20.90 2.43
C ILE A 60 -34.39 -20.75 3.94
N ILE A 61 -35.13 -21.53 4.71
CA ILE A 61 -34.78 -21.76 6.11
C ILE A 61 -33.51 -22.59 6.01
N ALA A 62 -32.37 -21.95 6.22
CA ALA A 62 -31.12 -22.65 6.34
C ALA A 62 -31.33 -23.77 7.37
N PRO A 63 -31.05 -25.04 7.03
CA PRO A 63 -30.96 -26.05 8.08
C PRO A 63 -29.95 -25.51 9.09
N ASP A 64 -30.31 -25.57 10.37
CA ASP A 64 -29.50 -25.10 11.49
C ASP A 64 -28.08 -25.66 11.35
N MET A 65 -27.19 -24.87 10.74
CA MET A 65 -25.87 -25.31 10.30
C MET A 65 -24.89 -24.90 11.40
N PHE A 66 -24.35 -25.92 12.05
CA PHE A 66 -23.06 -25.99 12.73
C PHE A 66 -22.07 -24.84 12.40
N PRO A 67 -21.26 -24.36 13.37
CA PRO A 67 -20.92 -25.03 14.62
C PRO A 67 -21.78 -24.56 15.81
N PRO A 68 -21.71 -25.24 16.97
CA PRO A 68 -22.20 -24.66 18.23
C PRO A 68 -21.69 -23.21 18.37
N PRO A 69 -22.43 -22.32 19.06
CA PRO A 69 -21.90 -21.00 19.38
C PRO A 69 -20.51 -21.21 19.97
N LEU A 70 -19.50 -20.57 19.35
CA LEU A 70 -18.15 -20.59 19.85
C LEU A 70 -18.25 -20.31 21.34
N VAL A 71 -17.72 -21.22 22.16
CA VAL A 71 -17.70 -21.04 23.60
C VAL A 71 -16.77 -19.85 23.82
N THR A 72 -17.33 -18.65 23.87
CA THR A 72 -16.60 -17.48 24.35
C THR A 72 -16.32 -17.80 25.81
N CYS A 73 -15.06 -18.11 26.09
CA CYS A 73 -14.58 -18.32 27.44
C CYS A 73 -14.46 -16.93 28.09
N ASP A 74 -15.61 -16.31 28.32
CA ASP A 74 -15.70 -15.01 28.96
C ASP A 74 -15.59 -15.15 30.49
N ASN A 75 -15.88 -16.34 31.02
CA ASN A 75 -15.75 -16.62 32.45
C ASN A 75 -14.32 -17.05 32.79
N PRO A 76 -13.65 -16.39 33.77
CA PRO A 76 -12.31 -16.76 34.22
C PRO A 76 -12.19 -18.18 34.80
N GLU A 77 -13.30 -18.85 35.05
CA GLU A 77 -13.36 -20.22 35.60
C GLU A 77 -13.24 -21.30 34.53
N ASP A 78 -13.46 -20.95 33.25
CA ASP A 78 -13.32 -21.87 32.12
C ASP A 78 -11.83 -22.10 31.77
N TYR A 79 -10.95 -21.23 32.25
CA TYR A 79 -9.51 -21.31 32.02
C TYR A 79 -8.80 -22.14 33.11
N PRO A 80 -7.73 -22.87 32.73
CA PRO A 80 -6.98 -23.67 33.70
C PRO A 80 -6.28 -22.78 34.74
N GLU A 81 -6.02 -23.34 35.92
CA GLU A 81 -5.46 -22.57 37.05
C GLU A 81 -4.15 -21.84 36.74
N SER A 82 -3.35 -22.37 35.79
CA SER A 82 -2.11 -21.74 35.33
C SER A 82 -2.30 -20.35 34.72
N TYR A 83 -3.51 -20.05 34.22
CA TYR A 83 -3.86 -18.75 33.63
C TYR A 83 -4.31 -17.75 34.69
N ARG A 84 -4.88 -18.26 35.79
CA ARG A 84 -5.42 -17.48 36.90
C ARG A 84 -4.42 -17.21 38.02
N LYS A 85 -3.39 -18.05 38.15
CA LYS A 85 -2.38 -17.94 39.21
C LYS A 85 -0.98 -18.01 38.62
N ASN A 86 -0.08 -17.24 39.22
CA ASN A 86 1.34 -17.31 38.91
C ASN A 86 2.03 -18.29 39.86
N SER A 87 2.96 -19.07 39.32
CA SER A 87 3.88 -19.89 40.11
C SER A 87 4.95 -19.02 40.77
N LYS A 88 5.55 -19.48 41.88
CA LYS A 88 6.66 -18.78 42.56
C LYS A 88 7.83 -18.47 41.62
N LYS A 89 8.06 -19.33 40.62
CA LYS A 89 9.08 -19.10 39.57
C LYS A 89 8.70 -17.95 38.64
N GLU A 90 7.43 -17.87 38.25
CA GLU A 90 6.91 -16.79 37.39
C GLU A 90 6.93 -15.44 38.13
N GLU A 91 6.57 -15.42 39.42
CA GLU A 91 6.66 -14.21 40.25
C GLU A 91 8.10 -13.67 40.35
N LEU A 92 9.07 -14.58 40.50
CA LEU A 92 10.48 -14.22 40.50
C LEU A 92 10.91 -13.62 39.15
N ILE A 93 10.50 -14.24 38.04
CA ILE A 93 10.76 -13.73 36.68
C ILE A 93 10.12 -12.36 36.48
N LEU A 94 8.87 -12.16 36.92
CA LEU A 94 8.18 -10.88 36.83
C LEU A 94 8.94 -9.78 37.60
N THR A 95 9.54 -10.12 38.74
CA THR A 95 10.39 -9.19 39.51
C THR A 95 11.64 -8.80 38.71
N PHE A 96 12.32 -9.77 38.08
CA PHE A 96 13.48 -9.48 37.23
C PHE A 96 13.12 -8.65 35.99
N VAL A 97 12.00 -8.99 35.34
CA VAL A 97 11.47 -8.29 34.18
C VAL A 97 11.13 -6.84 34.51
N GLU A 98 10.50 -6.59 35.66
CA GLU A 98 10.18 -5.24 36.11
C GLU A 98 11.44 -4.42 36.39
N ASN A 99 12.45 -5.02 37.02
CA ASN A 99 13.74 -4.38 37.23
C ASN A 99 14.44 -4.06 35.90
N PHE A 100 14.36 -4.95 34.91
CA PHE A 100 14.91 -4.70 33.58
C PHE A 100 14.16 -3.57 32.86
N ARG A 101 12.82 -3.55 32.92
CA ARG A 101 11.99 -2.48 32.35
C ARG A 101 12.38 -1.10 32.91
N ARG A 102 12.61 -1.00 34.23
CA ARG A 102 13.07 0.23 34.90
C ARG A 102 14.45 0.66 34.44
N GLN A 103 15.39 -0.27 34.35
CA GLN A 103 16.74 0.02 33.85
C GLN A 103 16.71 0.49 32.39
N TYR A 104 15.93 -0.18 31.54
CA TYR A 104 15.77 0.19 30.14
C TYR A 104 15.19 1.60 30.00
N HIS A 105 14.14 1.92 30.74
CA HIS A 105 13.54 3.26 30.72
C HIS A 105 14.48 4.34 31.26
N TYR A 106 15.30 4.02 32.26
CA TYR A 106 16.30 4.94 32.79
C TYR A 106 17.36 5.31 31.74
N ILE A 107 17.85 4.32 30.99
CA ILE A 107 18.86 4.49 29.95
C ILE A 107 18.25 5.15 28.70
N TYR A 108 17.03 4.77 28.32
CA TYR A 108 16.35 5.21 27.10
C TYR A 108 15.03 5.91 27.42
N ARG A 109 15.10 7.16 27.92
CA ARG A 109 13.93 7.93 28.38
C ARG A 109 12.95 8.26 27.26
N ASP A 110 13.45 8.51 26.05
CA ASP A 110 12.64 8.95 24.91
C ASP A 110 12.00 7.77 24.14
N ARG A 111 12.32 6.52 24.50
CA ARG A 111 11.79 5.33 23.84
C ARG A 111 10.54 4.83 24.54
N LYS A 112 9.63 4.23 23.75
CA LYS A 112 8.46 3.53 24.31
C LYS A 112 8.89 2.39 25.24
N PRO A 113 8.09 2.12 26.29
CA PRO A 113 8.37 1.01 27.21
C PRO A 113 8.31 -0.33 26.46
N ILE A 114 9.18 -1.26 26.84
CA ILE A 114 9.21 -2.59 26.24
C ILE A 114 7.99 -3.40 26.68
N PHE A 115 7.38 -4.10 25.72
CA PHE A 115 6.30 -5.04 25.96
C PHE A 115 6.82 -6.33 26.60
N LEU A 116 6.78 -6.43 27.93
CA LEU A 116 7.34 -7.58 28.67
C LEU A 116 6.33 -8.31 29.55
N ASN A 117 5.45 -7.61 30.24
CA ASN A 117 4.51 -8.18 31.21
C ASN A 117 3.07 -7.67 31.04
N PRO A 118 2.42 -7.91 29.88
CA PRO A 118 1.01 -7.60 29.69
C PRO A 118 0.12 -8.44 30.59
N LEU A 119 -1.14 -8.01 30.71
CA LEU A 119 -2.18 -8.78 31.39
C LEU A 119 -2.68 -9.91 30.47
N ASN A 120 -2.90 -11.09 31.01
CA ASN A 120 -3.57 -12.17 30.30
C ASN A 120 -5.09 -11.94 30.25
N GLU A 121 -5.85 -12.78 29.55
CA GLU A 121 -7.32 -12.75 29.56
C GLU A 121 -7.96 -12.83 30.95
N CYS A 122 -7.29 -13.47 31.91
CA CYS A 122 -7.74 -13.55 33.31
C CYS A 122 -7.32 -12.34 34.16
N GLY A 123 -6.72 -11.29 33.56
CA GLY A 123 -6.24 -10.10 34.27
C GLY A 123 -4.96 -10.30 35.08
N VAL A 124 -4.24 -11.41 34.86
CA VAL A 124 -3.00 -11.73 35.57
C VAL A 124 -1.80 -11.31 34.73
N PRO A 125 -0.83 -10.55 35.27
CA PRO A 125 0.38 -10.21 34.53
C PRO A 125 1.22 -11.46 34.30
N LYS A 126 1.56 -11.74 33.04
CA LYS A 126 2.47 -12.82 32.66
C LYS A 126 3.57 -12.31 31.75
N PHE A 127 4.73 -12.98 31.81
CA PHE A 127 5.84 -12.64 30.93
C PHE A 127 5.52 -13.07 29.50
N VAL A 128 5.73 -12.19 28.51
CA VAL A 128 5.34 -12.45 27.10
C VAL A 128 5.89 -13.79 26.60
N CYS A 129 7.13 -14.16 26.89
CA CYS A 129 7.67 -15.43 26.41
C CYS A 129 7.00 -16.67 27.01
N THR A 130 6.29 -16.54 28.14
CA THR A 130 5.55 -17.66 28.75
C THR A 130 4.20 -17.92 28.08
N THR A 131 3.70 -16.98 27.27
CA THR A 131 2.43 -17.17 26.52
C THR A 131 2.61 -18.03 25.28
N ILE A 132 3.84 -18.14 24.77
CA ILE A 132 4.18 -19.01 23.64
C ILE A 132 4.25 -20.46 24.14
N GLN A 133 3.17 -21.21 23.94
CA GLN A 133 3.10 -22.63 24.25
C GLN A 133 3.09 -23.45 22.96
N PRO A 134 4.06 -24.35 22.72
CA PRO A 134 4.10 -25.16 21.50
C PRO A 134 2.77 -25.91 21.30
N THR A 135 2.04 -25.57 20.24
CA THR A 135 0.73 -26.13 19.95
C THR A 135 0.80 -26.93 18.65
N MET A 136 0.46 -28.21 18.71
CA MET A 136 0.35 -29.04 17.52
C MET A 136 -1.11 -29.33 17.19
N LEU A 137 -1.48 -29.11 15.94
CA LEU A 137 -2.78 -29.50 15.41
C LEU A 137 -2.64 -30.79 14.60
N ALA A 138 -3.68 -31.62 14.56
CA ALA A 138 -3.66 -32.91 13.86
C ALA A 138 -3.70 -32.79 12.32
N PHE A 139 -3.57 -31.58 11.79
CA PHE A 139 -3.65 -31.29 10.36
C PHE A 139 -2.24 -31.17 9.77
N SER A 140 -1.88 -32.08 8.88
CA SER A 140 -0.56 -32.10 8.23
C SER A 140 -0.25 -30.85 7.41
N GLN A 141 -1.29 -30.19 6.89
CA GLN A 141 -1.17 -28.94 6.13
C GLN A 141 -0.59 -27.81 7.00
N LEU A 142 -0.93 -27.76 8.29
CA LEU A 142 -0.49 -26.71 9.21
C LEU A 142 0.96 -26.87 9.68
N PHE A 143 1.65 -27.94 9.25
CA PHE A 143 3.09 -28.08 9.46
C PHE A 143 3.91 -27.27 8.45
N GLN A 144 3.29 -26.76 7.39
CA GLN A 144 3.96 -25.84 6.47
C GLN A 144 3.70 -24.41 6.92
N TRP A 145 4.75 -23.59 7.01
CA TRP A 145 4.65 -22.22 7.54
C TRP A 145 3.74 -21.31 6.72
N ASN A 146 3.70 -21.50 5.40
CA ASN A 146 2.84 -20.74 4.50
C ASN A 146 1.37 -21.08 4.72
N LEU A 147 1.04 -22.37 4.79
CA LEU A 147 -0.34 -22.82 5.02
C LEU A 147 -0.83 -22.49 6.43
N ALA A 148 0.05 -22.50 7.42
CA ALA A 148 -0.28 -22.05 8.78
C ALA A 148 -0.59 -20.54 8.82
N ALA A 149 0.16 -19.72 8.08
CA ALA A 149 -0.10 -18.29 7.96
C ALA A 149 -1.40 -18.00 7.21
N ASP A 150 -1.63 -18.68 6.08
CA ASP A 150 -2.87 -18.57 5.30
C ASP A 150 -4.09 -19.00 6.14
N PHE A 151 -3.97 -20.09 6.90
CA PHE A 151 -5.01 -20.53 7.82
C PHE A 151 -5.39 -19.44 8.83
N ILE A 152 -4.40 -18.82 9.46
CA ILE A 152 -4.64 -17.75 10.45
C ILE A 152 -5.26 -16.51 9.78
N ALA A 153 -4.79 -16.14 8.60
CA ALA A 153 -5.29 -14.98 7.87
C ALA A 153 -6.75 -15.17 7.40
N ASP A 154 -7.11 -16.38 6.97
CA ASP A 154 -8.43 -16.66 6.40
C ASP A 154 -9.49 -17.02 7.46
N HIS A 155 -9.11 -17.66 8.57
CA HIS A 155 -10.06 -18.25 9.52
C HIS A 155 -10.25 -17.45 10.82
N LEU A 156 -9.40 -16.47 11.11
CA LEU A 156 -9.55 -15.62 12.29
C LEU A 156 -9.95 -14.20 11.90
N ASN A 157 -10.80 -13.58 12.70
CA ASN A 157 -11.24 -12.20 12.54
C ASN A 157 -10.26 -11.21 13.18
N TYR A 158 -9.65 -10.35 12.35
CA TYR A 158 -8.66 -9.40 12.82
C TYR A 158 -9.32 -8.23 13.57
N GLU A 159 -8.83 -7.95 14.78
CA GLU A 159 -9.26 -6.84 15.62
C GLU A 159 -8.16 -5.77 15.71
N LEU A 160 -8.56 -4.52 15.50
CA LEU A 160 -7.66 -3.38 15.54
C LEU A 160 -7.31 -3.01 16.98
N LEU A 161 -6.11 -2.49 17.18
CA LEU A 161 -5.71 -1.93 18.47
C LEU A 161 -6.37 -0.57 18.68
N GLU A 162 -7.00 -0.38 19.84
CA GLU A 162 -7.59 0.89 20.28
C GLU A 162 -6.82 1.44 21.49
N PRO A 163 -5.93 2.44 21.32
CA PRO A 163 -5.56 3.15 20.10
C PRO A 163 -4.44 2.47 19.28
N ALA A 164 -4.47 2.62 17.95
CA ALA A 164 -3.59 1.87 17.02
C ALA A 164 -2.09 2.15 17.14
N HIS A 165 -1.71 3.23 17.83
CA HIS A 165 -0.32 3.63 18.00
C HIS A 165 0.30 3.13 19.31
N GLU A 166 -0.47 2.52 20.21
CA GLU A 166 0.00 2.00 21.49
C GLU A 166 0.13 0.47 21.50
N LEU A 167 0.89 -0.04 22.46
CA LEU A 167 0.97 -1.47 22.71
C LEU A 167 -0.32 -1.95 23.40
N PRO A 168 -0.79 -3.17 23.12
CA PRO A 168 -1.95 -3.71 23.80
C PRO A 168 -1.69 -3.81 25.31
N LYS A 169 -2.73 -3.59 26.12
CA LYS A 169 -2.64 -3.78 27.59
C LYS A 169 -2.73 -5.26 27.97
N THR A 170 -3.49 -5.99 27.18
CA THR A 170 -3.75 -7.41 27.33
C THR A 170 -3.16 -8.18 26.17
N LEU A 171 -2.55 -9.33 26.45
CA LEU A 171 -2.08 -10.26 25.44
C LEU A 171 -2.85 -11.55 25.62
N TRP A 172 -3.54 -12.01 24.58
CA TRP A 172 -4.30 -13.25 24.67
C TRP A 172 -3.40 -14.45 24.45
N SER A 173 -3.71 -15.52 25.16
CA SER A 173 -3.10 -16.81 24.90
C SER A 173 -3.51 -17.38 23.53
N PRO A 174 -2.66 -18.20 22.89
CA PRO A 174 -3.02 -18.89 21.65
C PRO A 174 -4.32 -19.72 21.78
N THR A 175 -4.58 -20.29 22.96
CA THR A 175 -5.81 -21.05 23.24
C THR A 175 -7.04 -20.16 23.21
N LYS A 176 -7.00 -18.97 23.80
CA LYS A 176 -8.12 -18.02 23.75
C LYS A 176 -8.38 -17.54 22.33
N VAL A 177 -7.33 -17.19 21.59
CA VAL A 177 -7.44 -16.69 20.21
C VAL A 177 -8.10 -17.73 19.31
N LEU A 178 -7.76 -19.02 19.47
CA LEU A 178 -8.40 -20.12 18.74
C LEU A 178 -9.86 -20.34 19.16
N ALA A 179 -10.19 -20.17 20.44
CA ALA A 179 -11.55 -20.34 20.95
C ALA A 179 -12.48 -19.21 20.45
N ASP A 180 -12.01 -17.96 20.54
CA ASP A 180 -12.80 -16.78 20.16
C ASP A 180 -12.75 -16.51 18.64
N GLN A 181 -11.79 -17.08 17.92
CA GLN A 181 -11.54 -16.85 16.48
C GLN A 181 -11.41 -15.37 16.11
N ARG A 182 -10.87 -14.57 17.02
CA ARG A 182 -10.56 -13.14 16.84
C ARG A 182 -9.31 -12.77 17.62
N GLY A 183 -8.67 -11.67 17.24
CA GLY A 183 -7.55 -11.13 17.99
C GLY A 183 -6.80 -10.03 17.25
N ASN A 184 -5.85 -9.42 17.96
CA ASN A 184 -5.01 -8.37 17.40
C ASN A 184 -3.75 -8.93 16.70
N CYS A 185 -2.90 -8.05 16.18
CA CYS A 185 -1.66 -8.47 15.50
C CYS A 185 -0.66 -9.19 16.41
N PHE A 186 -0.60 -8.85 17.71
CA PHE A 186 0.26 -9.52 18.67
C PHE A 186 -0.24 -10.91 18.99
N ASP A 187 -1.56 -11.06 19.13
CA ASP A 187 -2.22 -12.34 19.38
C ASP A 187 -2.02 -13.29 18.19
N TYR A 188 -2.17 -12.79 16.96
CA TYR A 188 -1.95 -13.56 15.74
C TYR A 188 -0.49 -14.01 15.60
N ALA A 189 0.45 -13.12 15.88
CA ALA A 189 1.87 -13.44 15.84
C ALA A 189 2.23 -14.51 16.89
N ASN A 190 1.67 -14.41 18.10
CA ASN A 190 1.84 -15.41 19.15
C ASN A 190 1.24 -16.76 18.78
N LEU A 191 0.03 -16.77 18.20
CA LEU A 191 -0.64 -17.98 17.74
C LEU A 191 0.19 -18.66 16.65
N LEU A 192 0.60 -17.93 15.61
CA LEU A 192 1.42 -18.46 14.52
C LEU A 192 2.74 -19.01 15.04
N CYS A 193 3.44 -18.27 15.90
CA CYS A 193 4.70 -18.70 16.47
C CYS A 193 4.53 -19.98 17.31
N SER A 194 3.46 -20.07 18.11
CA SER A 194 3.09 -21.26 18.87
C SER A 194 2.88 -22.49 17.97
N LEU A 195 2.17 -22.34 16.85
CA LEU A 195 1.96 -23.42 15.87
C LEU A 195 3.27 -23.85 15.21
N LEU A 196 4.11 -22.89 14.80
CA LEU A 196 5.37 -23.16 14.12
C LEU A 196 6.39 -23.86 15.03
N ILE A 197 6.48 -23.44 16.30
CA ILE A 197 7.32 -24.12 17.30
C ILE A 197 6.79 -25.53 17.55
N GLY A 198 5.46 -25.71 17.60
CA GLY A 198 4.83 -27.02 17.68
C GLY A 198 5.21 -27.93 16.50
N ALA A 199 5.28 -27.39 15.28
CA ALA A 199 5.69 -28.11 14.08
C ALA A 199 7.22 -28.34 13.99
N GLY A 200 8.02 -27.81 14.94
CA GLY A 200 9.47 -28.00 15.00
C GLY A 200 10.30 -26.92 14.30
N TYR A 201 9.71 -25.79 13.93
CA TYR A 201 10.46 -24.64 13.43
C TYR A 201 11.04 -23.80 14.57
N ASP A 202 12.19 -23.18 14.29
CA ASP A 202 12.73 -22.15 15.15
C ASP A 202 12.09 -20.80 14.80
N ALA A 203 11.02 -20.45 15.51
CA ALA A 203 10.21 -19.26 15.25
C ALA A 203 10.22 -18.31 16.44
N TYR A 204 10.21 -17.01 16.14
CA TYR A 204 10.26 -15.93 17.14
C TYR A 204 9.25 -14.83 16.81
N VAL A 205 8.70 -14.18 17.83
CA VAL A 205 7.83 -13.01 17.68
C VAL A 205 8.65 -11.74 17.91
N VAL A 206 8.51 -10.77 17.00
CA VAL A 206 9.17 -9.47 17.09
C VAL A 206 8.09 -8.38 17.18
N SER A 207 8.28 -7.45 18.12
CA SER A 207 7.44 -6.27 18.27
C SER A 207 8.17 -5.04 17.70
N GLY A 208 7.46 -4.22 16.92
CA GLY A 208 7.99 -3.02 16.30
C GLY A 208 6.90 -2.07 15.83
N TYR A 209 7.28 -1.10 15.00
CA TYR A 209 6.37 -0.13 14.41
C TYR A 209 5.98 -0.54 13.00
N ALA A 210 4.70 -0.36 12.65
CA ALA A 210 4.18 -0.56 11.31
C ALA A 210 3.67 0.77 10.73
N THR A 211 3.49 0.82 9.41
CA THR A 211 2.90 1.98 8.75
C THR A 211 1.43 2.13 9.16
N ARG A 212 0.91 3.37 9.08
CA ARG A 212 -0.49 3.67 9.40
C ARG A 212 -1.47 2.76 8.66
N GLU A 213 -1.22 2.50 7.39
CA GLU A 213 -2.07 1.67 6.54
C GLU A 213 -2.16 0.23 7.06
N ILE A 214 -1.05 -0.34 7.54
CA ILE A 214 -1.04 -1.67 8.15
C ILE A 214 -1.81 -1.66 9.49
N CYS A 215 -1.56 -0.66 10.33
CA CYS A 215 -2.21 -0.55 11.64
C CYS A 215 -3.74 -0.39 11.57
N TYR A 216 -4.27 0.21 10.50
CA TYR A 216 -5.71 0.38 10.29
C TYR A 216 -6.30 -0.67 9.33
N MET A 217 -5.53 -1.70 8.95
CA MET A 217 -5.94 -2.70 7.96
C MET A 217 -6.51 -2.04 6.68
N ASP A 218 -5.86 -0.96 6.23
CA ASP A 218 -6.30 -0.20 5.06
C ASP A 218 -5.99 -0.99 3.78
N THR A 219 -7.03 -1.54 3.17
CA THR A 219 -6.95 -2.32 1.93
C THR A 219 -7.28 -1.50 0.69
N THR A 220 -7.47 -0.17 0.79
CA THR A 220 -7.88 0.68 -0.33
C THR A 220 -6.90 0.69 -1.50
N ARG A 221 -5.60 0.44 -1.24
CA ARG A 221 -4.55 0.33 -2.26
C ARG A 221 -4.45 -1.07 -2.89
N LEU A 222 -5.12 -2.07 -2.31
CA LEU A 222 -5.12 -3.42 -2.85
C LEU A 222 -6.12 -3.51 -4.01
N PRO A 223 -5.79 -4.28 -5.07
CA PRO A 223 -6.72 -4.53 -6.15
C PRO A 223 -7.95 -5.26 -5.59
N ASN A 224 -9.15 -4.75 -5.89
CA ASN A 224 -10.39 -5.38 -5.48
C ASN A 224 -10.41 -6.85 -5.95
N PRO A 225 -10.54 -7.84 -5.04
CA PRO A 225 -10.53 -9.26 -5.36
C PRO A 225 -11.57 -9.67 -6.42
N TYR A 226 -12.69 -8.95 -6.49
CA TYR A 226 -13.79 -9.23 -7.40
C TYR A 226 -13.61 -8.62 -8.80
N VAL A 227 -12.65 -7.71 -8.96
CA VAL A 227 -12.31 -7.18 -10.29
C VAL A 227 -11.40 -8.20 -10.96
N LYS A 228 -11.96 -8.96 -11.90
CA LYS A 228 -11.17 -9.80 -12.81
C LYS A 228 -10.11 -8.91 -13.43
N LYS A 229 -8.83 -9.16 -13.11
CA LYS A 229 -7.73 -8.53 -13.83
C LYS A 229 -7.99 -8.81 -15.31
N LYS A 230 -8.18 -7.76 -16.11
CA LYS A 230 -8.15 -7.93 -17.57
C LYS A 230 -6.87 -8.67 -17.83
N HIS A 231 -6.97 -9.85 -18.43
CA HIS A 231 -5.79 -10.60 -18.84
C HIS A 231 -5.02 -9.61 -19.70
N GLU A 232 -3.92 -9.09 -19.17
CA GLU A 232 -2.92 -8.45 -20.00
C GLU A 232 -2.47 -9.60 -20.87
N GLU A 233 -3.11 -9.71 -22.04
CA GLU A 233 -2.50 -10.36 -23.17
C GLU A 233 -1.13 -9.72 -23.21
N ARG A 234 -0.11 -10.43 -22.70
CA ARG A 234 1.24 -10.16 -23.13
C ARG A 234 1.07 -10.19 -24.62
N VAL A 235 1.15 -9.00 -25.22
CA VAL A 235 1.57 -8.89 -26.60
C VAL A 235 2.98 -9.47 -26.51
N GLU A 236 3.07 -10.80 -26.53
CA GLU A 236 4.24 -11.49 -26.98
C GLU A 236 4.55 -10.71 -28.23
N GLN A 237 5.67 -9.99 -28.21
CA GLN A 237 6.21 -9.41 -29.41
C GLN A 237 6.26 -10.61 -30.35
N MET A 238 5.24 -10.72 -31.21
CA MET A 238 5.16 -11.77 -32.20
C MET A 238 6.42 -11.50 -32.97
N LYS A 239 7.47 -12.28 -32.68
CA LYS A 239 8.69 -12.28 -33.48
C LYS A 239 8.14 -12.53 -34.85
N THR A 240 8.10 -11.47 -35.67
CA THR A 240 7.45 -11.53 -36.98
C THR A 240 8.10 -12.71 -37.63
N GLN A 241 7.35 -13.81 -37.82
CA GLN A 241 7.95 -15.05 -38.28
C GLN A 241 8.55 -14.70 -39.63
N THR A 242 9.88 -14.61 -39.69
CA THR A 242 10.57 -14.30 -40.92
C THR A 242 10.27 -15.46 -41.83
N LYS A 243 9.38 -15.24 -42.81
CA LYS A 243 9.04 -16.26 -43.78
C LYS A 243 10.36 -16.73 -44.40
N LYS A 244 10.57 -18.05 -44.47
CA LYS A 244 11.83 -18.68 -44.93
C LYS A 244 12.34 -18.09 -46.26
N TYR A 245 11.42 -17.60 -47.09
CA TYR A 245 11.68 -16.92 -48.35
C TYR A 245 11.24 -15.44 -48.28
N THR A 246 11.88 -14.66 -47.42
CA THR A 246 11.75 -13.19 -47.46
C THR A 246 12.98 -12.64 -48.16
N VAL A 247 12.76 -11.87 -49.23
CA VAL A 247 13.85 -11.21 -49.96
C VAL A 247 14.54 -10.26 -48.99
N LYS A 248 15.85 -10.45 -48.81
CA LYS A 248 16.64 -9.54 -47.96
C LYS A 248 16.58 -8.14 -48.58
N PRO A 249 16.48 -7.08 -47.77
CA PRO A 249 16.56 -5.73 -48.28
C PRO A 249 17.87 -5.55 -49.06
N SER A 250 17.84 -4.66 -50.07
CA SER A 250 19.02 -4.36 -50.87
C SER A 250 20.17 -3.92 -49.97
N LYS A 251 21.38 -4.38 -50.32
CA LYS A 251 22.58 -4.03 -49.57
C LYS A 251 22.79 -2.53 -49.68
N ASP A 252 22.85 -1.85 -48.56
CA ASP A 252 23.25 -0.44 -48.55
C ASP A 252 24.69 -0.32 -49.06
N LEU A 253 24.85 0.46 -50.14
CA LEU A 253 26.11 0.69 -50.83
C LEU A 253 26.80 1.97 -50.37
N THR A 254 26.24 2.67 -49.37
CA THR A 254 26.86 3.86 -48.81
C THR A 254 28.20 3.51 -48.14
N SER A 255 29.21 4.34 -48.41
CA SER A 255 30.54 4.18 -47.81
C SER A 255 30.45 4.47 -46.32
N LYS A 256 30.82 3.49 -45.50
CA LYS A 256 30.92 3.66 -44.05
C LYS A 256 31.90 4.77 -43.66
N TYR A 257 32.90 5.02 -44.50
CA TYR A 257 33.87 6.09 -44.29
C TYR A 257 33.25 7.48 -44.49
N ASP A 258 32.39 7.64 -45.49
CA ASP A 258 31.72 8.92 -45.75
C ASP A 258 30.70 9.25 -44.64
N ALA A 259 29.98 8.24 -44.15
CA ALA A 259 29.11 8.39 -42.99
C ALA A 259 29.90 8.80 -41.74
N TYR A 260 31.06 8.18 -41.51
CA TYR A 260 31.95 8.52 -40.41
C TYR A 260 32.51 9.95 -40.53
N MET A 261 32.97 10.36 -41.72
CA MET A 261 33.51 11.70 -41.95
C MET A 261 32.42 12.77 -41.85
N HIS A 262 31.19 12.46 -42.28
CA HIS A 262 30.03 13.33 -42.11
C HIS A 262 29.71 13.53 -40.64
N GLN A 263 29.67 12.45 -39.86
CA GLN A 263 29.43 12.52 -38.42
C GLN A 263 30.53 13.32 -37.71
N ARG A 264 31.80 13.10 -38.06
CA ARG A 264 32.92 13.88 -37.52
C ARG A 264 32.82 15.37 -37.85
N ARG A 265 32.30 15.75 -39.02
CA ARG A 265 32.07 17.15 -39.40
C ARG A 265 30.92 17.76 -38.59
N LEU A 266 29.84 17.00 -38.35
CA LEU A 266 28.73 17.45 -37.50
C LEU A 266 29.19 17.70 -36.06
N ASP A 267 30.01 16.80 -35.51
CA ASP A 267 30.54 16.93 -34.16
C ASP A 267 31.43 18.18 -34.01
N GLN A 268 32.24 18.48 -35.03
CA GLN A 268 33.06 19.70 -35.07
C GLN A 268 32.22 20.98 -35.13
N ILE A 269 31.17 20.99 -35.97
CA ILE A 269 30.24 22.11 -36.06
C ILE A 269 29.51 22.30 -34.72
N GLN A 270 29.12 21.21 -34.06
CA GLN A 270 28.47 21.27 -32.76
C GLN A 270 29.41 21.82 -31.69
N ALA A 271 30.66 21.36 -31.64
CA ALA A 271 31.65 21.85 -30.70
C ALA A 271 31.97 23.35 -30.89
N GLU A 272 31.99 23.85 -32.13
CA GLU A 272 32.21 25.27 -32.41
C GLU A 272 31.02 26.12 -31.97
N LYS A 273 29.80 25.63 -32.18
CA LYS A 273 28.57 26.28 -31.68
C LYS A 273 28.56 26.34 -30.15
N ASP A 274 28.93 25.25 -29.49
CA ASP A 274 28.98 25.19 -28.03
C ASP A 274 30.02 26.17 -27.48
N ARG A 275 31.19 26.31 -28.13
CA ARG A 275 32.20 27.32 -27.78
C ARG A 275 31.71 28.75 -27.95
N HIS A 276 31.08 29.06 -29.08
CA HIS A 276 30.52 30.38 -29.33
C HIS A 276 29.42 30.71 -28.31
N GLN A 277 28.62 29.72 -27.91
CA GLN A 277 27.57 29.88 -26.91
C GLN A 277 28.15 30.07 -25.49
N GLU A 278 29.25 29.40 -25.16
CA GLU A 278 29.99 29.66 -23.91
C GLU A 278 30.62 31.06 -23.88
N GLU A 279 31.15 31.56 -25.00
CA GLU A 279 31.69 32.93 -25.09
C GLU A 279 30.60 34.00 -24.94
N GLU A 280 29.45 33.82 -25.59
CA GLU A 280 28.29 34.70 -25.43
C GLU A 280 27.77 34.68 -23.98
N ASN A 281 27.69 33.50 -23.36
CA ASN A 281 27.30 33.36 -21.95
C ASN A 281 28.30 34.03 -20.98
N ARG A 282 29.60 34.05 -21.33
CA ARG A 282 30.63 34.76 -20.54
C ARG A 282 30.62 36.28 -20.74
N ARG A 283 30.08 36.79 -21.86
CA ARG A 283 29.92 38.24 -22.10
C ARG A 283 28.70 38.83 -21.41
N ILE A 284 27.69 37.99 -21.15
CA ILE A 284 26.42 38.38 -20.51
C ILE A 284 26.50 38.30 -18.96
N ALA A 285 27.52 37.62 -18.41
CA ALA A 285 27.82 37.55 -16.98
C ALA A 285 28.81 38.63 -16.53
#